data_AF-A0A9N9TSX3-F1
#
_entry.id   AF-A0A9N9TSX3-F1
#
_cell.length_a   1.000
_cell.length_b   1.000
_cell.length_c   1.000
_cell.angle_alpha   90.00
_cell.angle_beta   90.00
_cell.angle_gamma   90.00
#
_symmetry.space_group_name_H-M   'P 1'
#
loop_
_entity.id
_entity.type
_entity.pdbx_description
1 polymer ?
#
loop_
_entity_poly.entity_id
_entity_poly.type
_entity_poly.pdbx_seq_one_letter_code
_entity_poly.pdbx_strand_id
1 'polypeptide(L)'
;MAVSWNKVNRLFTRLLDRKFVPFNTRYLAHEATTENNDKDTHFGFQTVKASEKHKKVYEVFENVANKYDLMNDAMSMGIHRFWKDYFMLSLSPTDNTKLLDVAGGTGDISFRFLNYVKNENLKNCHVTVLDINPHMLDVGQQRSKALKHDPNMIAWKEGNAEQLDLEDDSFDAYTIAFGIRNCTYIDKVLSEAYRVLKPGGRFMCMEFSHVHYPYFQWLYDKYSFQVVPVMGQILAGDWNSYQYLVESIRQFPTQENFKLMIEEAGFRSNNPFEEEDVDDETFLRNSRRPPPSTNNAQPTFEDQMQSFAEKKRAIEERTVTSTERSISILRDSEQIGIATAEELSRQREKLEKTDKQLDEINSTLRFSQKHINGIKSVFSSLKNYMAGRSDSPNSTTSSSTPSTVKQSTSNQNLEEKLSTYDRYDNHPATRLRERGYDEVNHSSSGSKDFSARLDANLQEMCSNITRLKGLASELGTEIDSQNDLIGNITDKAELADITITRQNKDMARILKK
;
A
#
# COMPACT_ATOMS: atom_id res chain seq x y z
N MET A 1 26.53 -36.25 6.24
CA MET A 1 25.85 -34.95 6.38
C MET A 1 24.60 -35.11 7.25
N ALA A 2 24.76 -35.33 8.55
CA ALA A 2 23.65 -35.55 9.47
C ALA A 2 24.02 -35.12 10.91
N VAL A 3 24.38 -33.84 11.12
CA VAL A 3 24.59 -33.31 12.49
C VAL A 3 24.11 -31.84 12.68
N SER A 4 23.76 -31.07 11.64
CA SER A 4 23.54 -29.61 11.81
C SER A 4 22.07 -29.13 11.80
N TRP A 5 21.07 -30.01 11.92
CA TRP A 5 19.65 -29.60 11.94
C TRP A 5 18.97 -29.68 13.32
N ASN A 6 19.52 -30.44 14.27
CA ASN A 6 18.93 -30.58 15.61
C ASN A 6 19.27 -29.43 16.58
N LYS A 7 20.25 -28.57 16.26
CA LYS A 7 20.61 -27.41 17.11
C LYS A 7 19.74 -26.17 16.83
N VAL A 8 19.29 -25.98 15.59
CA VAL A 8 18.44 -24.84 15.21
C VAL A 8 17.02 -25.03 15.73
N ASN A 9 16.49 -26.26 15.66
CA ASN A 9 15.12 -26.54 16.11
C ASN A 9 14.97 -26.45 17.65
N ARG A 10 16.06 -26.67 18.40
CA ARG A 10 16.09 -26.62 19.87
C ARG A 10 16.23 -25.21 20.45
N LEU A 11 16.70 -24.25 19.64
CA LEU A 11 16.68 -22.82 19.99
C LEU A 11 15.30 -22.20 19.71
N PHE A 12 14.63 -22.63 18.63
CA PHE A 12 13.31 -22.15 18.25
C PHE A 12 12.20 -22.59 19.22
N THR A 13 12.26 -23.82 19.75
CA THR A 13 11.29 -24.30 20.76
C THR A 13 11.49 -23.67 22.14
N ARG A 14 12.71 -23.27 22.52
CA ARG A 14 12.97 -22.61 23.81
C ARG A 14 12.55 -21.14 23.86
N LEU A 15 12.31 -20.50 22.72
CA LEU A 15 11.82 -19.12 22.63
C LEU A 15 10.28 -19.02 22.61
N LEU A 16 9.57 -20.13 22.35
CA LEU A 16 8.10 -20.19 22.33
C LEU A 16 7.47 -20.64 23.67
N ASP A 17 8.25 -21.19 24.60
CA ASP A 17 7.75 -21.67 25.92
C ASP A 17 7.82 -20.62 27.06
N ARG A 18 8.06 -19.34 26.75
CA ARG A 18 8.01 -18.25 27.75
C ARG A 18 7.03 -17.16 27.33
N LYS A 19 5.74 -17.50 27.40
CA LYS A 19 4.59 -16.65 27.80
C LYS A 19 3.28 -17.38 27.45
N PHE A 20 3.00 -18.48 28.15
CA PHE A 20 1.65 -19.00 28.28
C PHE A 20 1.27 -18.89 29.76
N VAL A 21 0.46 -17.88 30.08
CA VAL A 21 -0.23 -17.82 31.37
C VAL A 21 -1.61 -18.44 31.13
N PRO A 22 -1.99 -19.55 31.79
CA PRO A 22 -3.29 -20.15 31.58
C PRO A 22 -4.37 -19.23 32.18
N PHE A 23 -5.34 -18.84 31.34
CA PHE A 23 -6.53 -18.10 31.74
C PHE A 23 -7.41 -19.04 32.56
N ASN A 24 -7.47 -18.82 33.88
CA ASN A 24 -8.27 -19.64 34.78
C ASN A 24 -9.60 -18.93 35.04
N THR A 25 -10.69 -19.57 34.63
CA THR A 25 -12.07 -19.13 34.81
C THR A 25 -12.44 -19.17 36.29
N ARG A 26 -12.71 -18.01 36.89
CA ARG A 26 -13.51 -17.93 38.13
C ARG A 26 -14.32 -16.64 38.15
N TYR A 27 -15.61 -16.81 37.85
CA TYR A 27 -16.67 -15.86 38.17
C TYR A 27 -16.77 -15.71 39.69
N LEU A 28 -16.58 -14.49 40.19
CA LEU A 28 -17.23 -14.01 41.41
C LEU A 28 -17.58 -12.53 41.20
N ALA A 29 -18.84 -12.22 41.45
CA ALA A 29 -19.42 -10.89 41.39
C ALA A 29 -18.88 -10.00 42.52
N HIS A 30 -18.55 -8.74 42.20
CA HIS A 30 -18.79 -7.61 43.11
C HIS A 30 -18.72 -6.27 42.36
N GLU A 31 -19.84 -5.56 42.42
CA GLU A 31 -20.11 -4.11 42.49
C GLU A 31 -19.31 -3.06 41.71
N ALA A 32 -20.10 -2.07 41.28
CA ALA A 32 -19.76 -0.97 40.41
C ALA A 32 -18.82 0.07 41.03
N THR A 33 -17.76 0.40 40.29
CA THR A 33 -17.15 1.73 40.25
C THR A 33 -16.67 2.01 38.82
N THR A 34 -17.08 3.17 38.30
CA THR A 34 -16.78 3.70 36.97
C THR A 34 -15.28 4.00 36.84
N GLU A 35 -14.49 3.01 36.42
CA GLU A 35 -13.17 3.23 35.82
C GLU A 35 -13.30 3.12 34.30
N ASN A 36 -12.84 4.17 33.61
CA ASN A 36 -12.80 4.25 32.15
C ASN A 36 -11.78 3.21 31.64
N ASN A 37 -12.26 2.00 31.37
CA ASN A 37 -11.52 0.90 30.75
C ASN A 37 -11.23 1.26 29.28
N ASP A 38 -10.30 2.19 29.05
CA ASP A 38 -9.78 2.50 27.71
C ASP A 38 -8.92 1.32 27.27
N LYS A 39 -9.58 0.29 26.72
CA LYS A 39 -8.96 -0.97 26.28
C LYS A 39 -7.97 -0.67 25.15
N ASP A 40 -6.86 -1.39 25.15
CA ASP A 40 -5.87 -1.33 24.08
C ASP A 40 -6.46 -1.85 22.76
N THR A 41 -6.03 -1.23 21.65
CA THR A 41 -6.38 -1.58 20.27
C THR A 41 -5.13 -1.42 19.38
N HIS A 42 -5.27 -1.73 18.08
CA HIS A 42 -4.18 -1.68 17.12
C HIS A 42 -4.31 -0.49 16.15
N PHE A 43 -3.23 0.26 15.98
CA PHE A 43 -3.00 1.21 14.89
C PHE A 43 -1.84 0.66 14.06
N GLY A 44 -2.15 -0.07 13.00
CA GLY A 44 -1.15 -0.87 12.30
C GLY A 44 -0.48 -1.87 13.24
N PHE A 45 0.84 -1.88 13.32
CA PHE A 45 1.59 -2.73 14.26
C PHE A 45 1.79 -2.12 15.64
N GLN A 46 1.34 -0.88 15.86
CA GLN A 46 1.41 -0.23 17.17
C GLN A 46 0.20 -0.58 18.02
N THR A 47 0.42 -0.92 19.29
CA THR A 47 -0.65 -0.99 20.28
C THR A 47 -0.89 0.40 20.84
N VAL A 48 -2.13 0.88 20.77
CA VAL A 48 -2.55 2.21 21.19
C VAL A 48 -3.85 2.11 21.99
N LYS A 49 -4.19 3.14 22.75
CA LYS A 49 -5.51 3.20 23.41
C LYS A 49 -6.62 3.40 22.37
N ALA A 50 -7.81 2.88 22.65
CA ALA A 50 -8.98 3.07 21.79
C ALA A 50 -9.26 4.55 21.50
N SER A 51 -9.16 5.40 22.53
CA SER A 51 -9.32 6.85 22.39
C SER A 51 -8.29 7.53 21.46
N GLU A 52 -7.09 6.96 21.34
CA GLU A 52 -6.00 7.49 20.50
C GLU A 52 -6.04 6.99 19.06
N LYS A 53 -6.49 5.74 18.83
CA LYS A 53 -6.63 5.16 17.48
C LYS A 53 -7.48 6.07 16.60
N HIS A 54 -8.60 6.53 17.13
CA HIS A 54 -9.53 7.36 16.38
C HIS A 54 -8.86 8.63 15.83
N LYS A 55 -8.09 9.34 16.66
CA LYS A 55 -7.36 10.55 16.26
C LYS A 55 -6.30 10.27 15.20
N LYS A 56 -5.51 9.20 15.38
CA LYS A 56 -4.47 8.83 14.40
C LYS A 56 -5.06 8.45 13.04
N VAL A 57 -6.17 7.71 13.04
CA VAL A 57 -6.89 7.38 11.80
C VAL A 57 -7.45 8.64 11.14
N TYR A 58 -8.01 9.57 11.93
CA TYR A 58 -8.51 10.84 11.43
C TYR A 58 -7.43 11.63 10.67
N GLU A 59 -6.24 11.80 11.27
CA GLU A 59 -5.11 12.52 10.67
C GLU A 59 -4.65 11.88 9.35
N VAL A 60 -4.62 10.53 9.27
CA VAL A 60 -4.28 9.81 8.04
C VAL A 60 -5.26 10.15 6.92
N PHE A 61 -6.57 10.12 7.19
CA PHE A 61 -7.58 10.37 6.16
C PHE A 61 -7.68 11.84 5.77
N GLU A 62 -7.45 12.78 6.69
CA GLU A 62 -7.36 14.20 6.39
C GLU A 62 -6.27 14.50 5.35
N ASN A 63 -5.08 13.91 5.53
CA ASN A 63 -3.95 14.11 4.62
C ASN A 63 -4.14 13.45 3.25
N VAL A 64 -4.88 12.33 3.19
CA VAL A 64 -5.01 11.51 1.98
C VAL A 64 -6.27 11.83 1.17
N ALA A 65 -7.31 12.46 1.74
CA ALA A 65 -8.61 12.68 1.11
C ALA A 65 -8.54 13.20 -0.35
N ASN A 66 -7.72 14.23 -0.60
CA ASN A 66 -7.57 14.84 -1.94
C ASN A 66 -6.82 13.95 -2.96
N LYS A 67 -6.04 12.98 -2.48
CA LYS A 67 -5.20 12.09 -3.30
C LYS A 67 -5.71 10.65 -3.30
N TYR A 68 -6.79 10.37 -2.58
CA TYR A 68 -7.33 9.03 -2.32
C TYR A 68 -7.56 8.23 -3.61
N ASP A 69 -8.16 8.84 -4.63
CA ASP A 69 -8.44 8.16 -5.91
C ASP A 69 -7.18 7.88 -6.72
N LEU A 70 -6.27 8.84 -6.82
CA LEU A 70 -4.98 8.67 -7.50
C LEU A 70 -4.20 7.49 -6.92
N MET A 71 -4.34 7.31 -5.60
CA MET A 71 -3.61 6.30 -4.84
C MET A 71 -4.27 4.95 -4.96
N ASN A 72 -5.60 4.88 -4.89
CA ASN A 72 -6.32 3.66 -5.20
C ASN A 72 -6.05 3.19 -6.63
N ASP A 73 -5.98 4.12 -7.60
CA ASP A 73 -5.63 3.81 -8.99
C ASP A 73 -4.20 3.26 -9.10
N ALA A 74 -3.23 3.91 -8.47
CA ALA A 74 -1.83 3.49 -8.51
C ALA A 74 -1.59 2.14 -7.81
N MET A 75 -2.17 1.94 -6.62
CA MET A 75 -1.95 0.74 -5.81
C MET A 75 -2.67 -0.50 -6.35
N SER A 76 -3.85 -0.31 -6.96
CA SER A 76 -4.60 -1.43 -7.54
C SER A 76 -4.41 -1.57 -9.05
N MET A 77 -3.57 -0.74 -9.67
CA MET A 77 -3.49 -0.61 -11.15
C MET A 77 -4.88 -0.43 -11.80
N GLY A 78 -5.77 0.34 -11.15
CA GLY A 78 -7.15 0.57 -11.58
C GLY A 78 -8.15 -0.60 -11.39
N ILE A 79 -7.69 -1.79 -10.97
CA ILE A 79 -8.54 -2.98 -10.79
C ILE A 79 -9.65 -2.76 -9.75
N HIS A 80 -9.41 -1.93 -8.72
CA HIS A 80 -10.41 -1.65 -7.69
C HIS A 80 -11.72 -1.08 -8.24
N ARG A 81 -11.71 -0.45 -9.43
CA ARG A 81 -12.91 0.05 -10.10
C ARG A 81 -13.83 -1.11 -10.48
N PHE A 82 -13.27 -2.20 -11.00
CA PHE A 82 -14.02 -3.43 -11.29
C PHE A 82 -14.58 -4.06 -10.03
N TRP A 83 -13.82 -4.09 -8.93
CA TRP A 83 -14.34 -4.60 -7.66
C TRP A 83 -15.53 -3.77 -7.18
N LYS A 84 -15.45 -2.44 -7.27
CA LYS A 84 -16.56 -1.54 -6.92
C LYS A 84 -17.77 -1.69 -7.84
N ASP A 85 -17.55 -1.88 -9.14
CA ASP A 85 -18.61 -2.19 -10.11
C ASP A 85 -19.29 -3.53 -9.80
N TYR A 86 -18.50 -4.58 -9.61
CA TYR A 86 -18.97 -5.91 -9.24
C TYR A 86 -19.67 -5.92 -7.88
N PHE A 87 -19.18 -5.13 -6.93
CA PHE A 87 -19.80 -4.96 -5.61
C PHE A 87 -21.20 -4.36 -5.72
N MET A 88 -21.38 -3.32 -6.53
CA MET A 88 -22.70 -2.73 -6.79
C MET A 88 -23.63 -3.68 -7.57
N LEU A 89 -23.09 -4.41 -8.54
CA LEU A 89 -23.86 -5.44 -9.26
C LEU A 89 -24.31 -6.56 -8.32
N SER A 90 -23.44 -7.00 -7.42
CA SER A 90 -23.76 -8.01 -6.41
C SER A 90 -24.80 -7.49 -5.40
N LEU A 91 -24.78 -6.18 -5.11
CA LEU A 91 -25.85 -5.54 -4.37
C LEU A 91 -27.17 -5.58 -5.13
N SER A 92 -27.23 -5.55 -6.45
CA SER A 92 -28.49 -5.62 -7.23
C SER A 92 -29.67 -4.85 -6.58
N PRO A 93 -29.59 -3.51 -6.44
CA PRO A 93 -30.69 -2.71 -5.89
C PRO A 93 -32.01 -2.90 -6.64
N THR A 94 -33.12 -2.77 -5.93
CA THR A 94 -34.49 -2.76 -6.50
C THR A 94 -35.18 -1.42 -6.25
N ASP A 95 -36.40 -1.25 -6.77
CA ASP A 95 -37.24 -0.09 -6.44
C ASP A 95 -37.37 0.10 -4.92
N ASN A 96 -37.39 1.37 -4.50
CA ASN A 96 -37.49 1.83 -3.11
C ASN A 96 -36.31 1.43 -2.19
N THR A 97 -35.16 1.01 -2.74
CA THR A 97 -33.98 0.66 -1.93
C THR A 97 -33.49 1.89 -1.16
N LYS A 98 -33.46 1.79 0.17
CA LYS A 98 -32.73 2.71 1.05
C LYS A 98 -31.37 2.12 1.40
N LEU A 99 -30.32 2.74 0.88
CA LEU A 99 -28.93 2.35 1.12
C LEU A 99 -28.31 3.21 2.22
N LEU A 100 -27.61 2.59 3.17
CA LEU A 100 -26.69 3.26 4.09
C LEU A 100 -25.24 2.92 3.67
N ASP A 101 -24.46 3.92 3.27
CA ASP A 101 -23.06 3.77 2.87
C ASP A 101 -22.15 4.34 3.96
N VAL A 102 -21.54 3.46 4.76
CA VAL A 102 -20.75 3.81 5.94
C VAL A 102 -19.26 3.84 5.63
N ALA A 103 -18.56 4.81 6.22
CA ALA A 103 -17.18 5.18 5.87
C ALA A 103 -17.03 5.52 4.37
N GLY A 104 -18.12 6.06 3.79
CA GLY A 104 -18.27 6.34 2.37
C GLY A 104 -18.04 7.81 2.02
N GLY A 105 -17.34 8.59 2.84
CA GLY A 105 -17.38 10.06 2.77
C GLY A 105 -17.05 10.68 1.41
N THR A 106 -16.20 10.07 0.58
CA THR A 106 -15.90 10.55 -0.78
C THR A 106 -16.98 10.23 -1.82
N GLY A 107 -17.94 9.37 -1.49
CA GLY A 107 -19.12 9.05 -2.26
C GLY A 107 -18.95 8.00 -3.36
N ASP A 108 -17.83 7.30 -3.49
CA ASP A 108 -17.58 6.40 -4.63
C ASP A 108 -18.66 5.30 -4.79
N ILE A 109 -18.94 4.54 -3.72
CA ILE A 109 -20.00 3.51 -3.75
C ILE A 109 -21.39 4.15 -3.90
N SER A 110 -21.66 5.22 -3.16
CA SER A 110 -22.91 5.98 -3.24
C SER A 110 -23.21 6.51 -4.65
N PHE A 111 -22.23 7.05 -5.37
CA PHE A 111 -22.41 7.52 -6.75
C PHE A 111 -22.63 6.36 -7.72
N ARG A 112 -21.96 5.22 -7.50
CA ARG A 112 -22.20 4.00 -8.27
C ARG A 112 -23.62 3.49 -8.08
N PHE A 113 -24.14 3.54 -6.86
CA PHE A 113 -25.54 3.24 -6.57
C PHE A 113 -26.50 4.18 -7.32
N LEU A 114 -26.27 5.49 -7.25
CA LEU A 114 -27.11 6.46 -7.97
C LEU A 114 -27.07 6.26 -9.50
N ASN A 115 -25.90 5.97 -10.06
CA ASN A 115 -25.75 5.67 -11.48
C ASN A 115 -26.46 4.36 -11.86
N TYR A 116 -26.38 3.32 -11.02
CA TYR A 116 -27.12 2.08 -11.20
C TYR A 116 -28.63 2.31 -11.22
N VAL A 117 -29.15 3.02 -10.20
CA VAL A 117 -30.57 3.41 -10.09
C VAL A 117 -31.04 4.15 -11.34
N LYS A 118 -30.24 5.09 -11.84
CA LYS A 118 -30.56 5.84 -13.07
C LYS A 118 -30.57 4.95 -14.31
N ASN A 119 -29.59 4.07 -14.46
CA ASN A 119 -29.45 3.21 -15.63
C ASN A 119 -30.55 2.15 -15.72
N GLU A 120 -30.93 1.58 -14.58
CA GLU A 120 -32.01 0.58 -14.46
C GLU A 120 -33.40 1.23 -14.28
N ASN A 121 -33.47 2.57 -14.27
CA ASN A 121 -34.71 3.36 -14.12
C ASN A 121 -35.52 3.00 -12.86
N LEU A 122 -34.81 2.73 -11.75
CA LEU A 122 -35.40 2.38 -10.47
C LEU A 122 -36.01 3.61 -9.80
N LYS A 123 -37.10 3.41 -9.06
CA LYS A 123 -37.89 4.49 -8.46
C LYS A 123 -37.70 4.55 -6.95
N ASN A 124 -37.80 5.77 -6.40
CA ASN A 124 -37.81 6.06 -4.96
C ASN A 124 -36.60 5.50 -4.18
N CYS A 125 -35.45 5.32 -4.84
CA CYS A 125 -34.22 4.90 -4.17
C CYS A 125 -33.55 6.10 -3.50
N HIS A 126 -32.93 5.85 -2.34
CA HIS A 126 -32.23 6.87 -1.57
C HIS A 126 -30.96 6.29 -0.95
N VAL A 127 -29.88 7.08 -0.92
CA VAL A 127 -28.64 6.71 -0.24
C VAL A 127 -28.31 7.72 0.86
N THR A 128 -28.01 7.23 2.06
CA THR A 128 -27.45 8.01 3.15
C THR A 128 -25.97 7.67 3.26
N VAL A 129 -25.10 8.65 3.06
CA VAL A 129 -23.66 8.53 3.21
C VAL A 129 -23.29 8.94 4.62
N LEU A 130 -22.58 8.06 5.32
CA LEU A 130 -22.14 8.30 6.69
C LEU A 130 -20.63 8.15 6.80
N ASP A 131 -19.98 9.14 7.39
CA ASP A 131 -18.54 9.12 7.68
C ASP A 131 -18.27 9.87 8.99
N ILE A 132 -17.22 9.47 9.70
CA ILE A 132 -16.81 10.15 10.93
C ILE A 132 -15.93 11.37 10.65
N ASN A 133 -15.36 11.46 9.44
CA ASN A 133 -14.50 12.56 9.04
C ASN A 133 -15.30 13.59 8.20
N PRO A 134 -15.52 14.82 8.70
CA PRO A 134 -16.26 15.85 7.98
C PRO A 134 -15.55 16.30 6.70
N HIS A 135 -14.21 16.27 6.63
CA HIS A 135 -13.49 16.62 5.41
C HIS A 135 -13.75 15.62 4.27
N MET A 136 -13.91 14.34 4.60
CA MET A 136 -14.27 13.33 3.61
C MET A 136 -15.66 13.61 3.04
N LEU A 137 -16.63 13.91 3.92
CA LEU A 137 -17.99 14.29 3.52
C LEU A 137 -18.00 15.57 2.66
N ASP A 138 -17.20 16.58 3.00
CA ASP A 138 -17.06 17.80 2.20
C ASP A 138 -16.60 17.50 0.77
N VAL A 139 -15.60 16.62 0.62
CA VAL A 139 -15.11 16.17 -0.70
C VAL A 139 -16.22 15.44 -1.46
N GLY A 140 -16.95 14.54 -0.80
CA GLY A 140 -18.09 13.83 -1.41
C GLY A 140 -19.21 14.78 -1.85
N GLN A 141 -19.59 15.75 -1.02
CA GLN A 141 -20.61 16.74 -1.34
C GLN A 141 -20.20 17.61 -2.54
N GLN A 142 -18.94 18.06 -2.60
CA GLN A 142 -18.41 18.82 -3.73
C GLN A 142 -18.46 18.00 -5.03
N ARG A 143 -18.07 16.72 -4.98
CA ARG A 143 -18.14 15.80 -6.12
C ARG A 143 -19.58 15.56 -6.57
N SER A 144 -20.48 15.34 -5.62
CA SER A 144 -21.91 15.15 -5.90
C SER A 144 -22.52 16.36 -6.63
N LYS A 145 -22.16 17.57 -6.21
CA LYS A 145 -22.56 18.82 -6.88
C LYS A 145 -21.98 18.91 -8.30
N ALA A 146 -20.70 18.58 -8.47
CA ALA A 146 -20.04 18.59 -9.78
C ALA A 146 -20.67 17.59 -10.77
N LEU A 147 -21.06 16.41 -10.27
CA LEU A 147 -21.74 15.36 -11.05
C LEU A 147 -23.25 15.60 -11.25
N LYS A 148 -23.80 16.66 -10.65
CA LYS A 148 -25.23 17.04 -10.74
C LYS A 148 -26.18 15.92 -10.31
N HIS A 149 -25.81 15.17 -9.27
CA HIS A 149 -26.73 14.21 -8.66
C HIS A 149 -27.92 14.93 -8.00
N ASP A 150 -29.10 14.28 -8.00
CA ASP A 150 -30.30 14.82 -7.36
C ASP A 150 -30.09 14.90 -5.83
N PRO A 151 -30.13 16.10 -5.22
CA PRO A 151 -29.98 16.25 -3.77
C PRO A 151 -31.03 15.49 -2.94
N ASN A 152 -32.18 15.14 -3.53
CA ASN A 152 -33.22 14.37 -2.80
C ASN A 152 -32.90 12.88 -2.71
N MET A 153 -32.00 12.38 -3.56
CA MET A 153 -31.61 10.96 -3.59
C MET A 153 -30.41 10.64 -2.71
N ILE A 154 -29.70 11.66 -2.20
CA ILE A 154 -28.48 11.50 -1.40
C ILE A 154 -28.49 12.40 -0.16
N ALA A 155 -28.33 11.79 1.00
CA ALA A 155 -28.12 12.48 2.27
C ALA A 155 -26.69 12.26 2.77
N TRP A 156 -26.12 13.25 3.45
CA TRP A 156 -24.79 13.17 4.05
C TRP A 156 -24.93 13.37 5.56
N LYS A 157 -24.37 12.46 6.36
CA LYS A 157 -24.43 12.51 7.82
C LYS A 157 -23.05 12.24 8.42
N GLU A 158 -22.61 13.11 9.32
CA GLU A 158 -21.47 12.82 10.17
C GLU A 158 -21.89 11.82 11.26
N GLY A 159 -21.13 10.75 11.46
CA GLY A 159 -21.47 9.76 12.46
C GLY A 159 -20.40 8.69 12.68
N ASN A 160 -20.47 8.03 13.85
CA ASN A 160 -19.60 6.92 14.17
C ASN A 160 -20.26 5.59 13.76
N ALA A 161 -19.56 4.80 12.94
CA ALA A 161 -20.02 3.47 12.52
C ALA A 161 -20.26 2.50 13.68
N GLU A 162 -19.59 2.70 14.82
CA GLU A 162 -19.73 1.87 16.02
C GLU A 162 -20.94 2.25 16.90
N GLN A 163 -21.57 3.39 16.62
CA GLN A 163 -22.73 3.91 17.32
C GLN A 163 -23.51 4.84 16.39
N LEU A 164 -24.39 4.24 15.59
CA LEU A 164 -25.18 4.94 14.61
C LEU A 164 -26.38 5.61 15.28
N ASP A 165 -26.47 6.93 15.16
CA ASP A 165 -27.66 7.70 15.50
C ASP A 165 -28.73 7.55 14.39
N LEU A 166 -29.20 6.32 14.15
CA LEU A 166 -30.17 5.97 13.13
C LEU A 166 -31.19 5.00 13.72
N GLU A 167 -32.42 5.03 13.22
CA GLU A 167 -33.50 4.15 13.69
C GLU A 167 -33.24 2.69 13.28
N ASP A 168 -33.70 1.77 14.13
CA ASP A 168 -33.73 0.33 13.85
C ASP A 168 -34.55 0.05 12.57
N ASP A 169 -34.22 -1.03 11.85
CA ASP A 169 -35.01 -1.51 10.70
C ASP A 169 -35.35 -0.42 9.65
N SER A 170 -34.43 0.51 9.40
CA SER A 170 -34.70 1.69 8.57
C SER A 170 -34.15 1.56 7.14
N PHE A 171 -33.13 0.73 6.93
CA PHE A 171 -32.44 0.55 5.64
C PHE A 171 -32.65 -0.84 5.03
N ASP A 172 -32.61 -0.91 3.70
CA ASP A 172 -32.72 -2.15 2.92
C ASP A 172 -31.34 -2.73 2.59
N ALA A 173 -30.31 -1.87 2.55
CA ALA A 173 -28.93 -2.26 2.29
C ALA A 173 -27.96 -1.42 3.13
N TYR A 174 -26.87 -2.07 3.55
CA TYR A 174 -25.76 -1.46 4.26
C TYR A 174 -24.48 -1.79 3.49
N THR A 175 -23.73 -0.76 3.08
CA THR A 175 -22.41 -0.92 2.45
C THR A 175 -21.32 -0.31 3.31
N ILE A 176 -20.17 -0.97 3.37
CA ILE A 176 -18.93 -0.40 3.88
C ILE A 176 -17.77 -0.89 3.01
N ALA A 177 -17.06 0.03 2.38
CA ALA A 177 -16.03 -0.27 1.39
C ALA A 177 -14.68 0.33 1.81
N PHE A 178 -13.69 -0.52 2.06
CA PHE A 178 -12.34 -0.16 2.51
C PHE A 178 -12.31 0.74 3.76
N GLY A 179 -13.33 0.63 4.62
CA GLY A 179 -13.48 1.44 5.84
C GLY A 179 -13.35 0.63 7.12
N ILE A 180 -13.96 -0.55 7.18
CA ILE A 180 -14.22 -1.28 8.44
C ILE A 180 -12.95 -1.69 9.18
N ARG A 181 -11.83 -1.92 8.47
CA ARG A 181 -10.54 -2.23 9.11
C ARG A 181 -10.02 -1.11 10.03
N ASN A 182 -10.46 0.12 9.79
CA ASN A 182 -10.04 1.29 10.56
C ASN A 182 -10.89 1.52 11.80
N CYS A 183 -12.03 0.84 11.93
CA CYS A 183 -12.85 0.90 13.12
C CYS A 183 -12.11 0.30 14.33
N THR A 184 -12.41 0.81 15.51
CA THR A 184 -11.82 0.37 16.77
C THR A 184 -12.44 -0.95 17.20
N TYR A 185 -13.76 -1.07 17.07
CA TYR A 185 -14.54 -2.24 17.47
C TYR A 185 -15.40 -2.74 16.29
N ILE A 186 -14.85 -3.67 15.50
CA ILE A 186 -15.53 -4.21 14.31
C ILE A 186 -16.84 -4.93 14.69
N ASP A 187 -16.85 -5.64 15.82
CA ASP A 187 -18.03 -6.31 16.39
C ASP A 187 -19.20 -5.34 16.63
N LYS A 188 -18.91 -4.13 17.12
CA LYS A 188 -19.93 -3.09 17.30
C LYS A 188 -20.44 -2.56 15.97
N VAL A 189 -19.57 -2.34 14.99
CA VAL A 189 -19.98 -1.92 13.63
C VAL A 189 -20.91 -2.96 13.02
N LEU A 190 -20.59 -4.25 13.13
CA LEU A 190 -21.45 -5.32 12.62
C LEU A 190 -22.80 -5.38 13.35
N SER A 191 -22.80 -5.18 14.68
CA SER A 191 -24.02 -5.14 15.49
C SER A 191 -24.92 -3.96 15.12
N GLU A 192 -24.33 -2.77 14.91
CA GLU A 192 -25.05 -1.58 14.47
C GLU A 192 -25.56 -1.73 13.03
N ALA A 193 -24.77 -2.31 12.13
CA ALA A 193 -25.20 -2.64 10.78
C ALA A 193 -26.40 -3.60 10.79
N TYR A 194 -26.41 -4.59 11.68
CA TYR A 194 -27.54 -5.50 11.86
C TYR A 194 -28.78 -4.77 12.37
N ARG A 195 -28.64 -3.91 13.39
CA ARG A 195 -29.75 -3.16 14.00
C ARG A 195 -30.48 -2.25 13.02
N VAL A 196 -29.75 -1.51 12.17
CA VAL A 196 -30.34 -0.52 11.26
C VAL A 196 -30.93 -1.14 9.99
N LEU A 197 -30.58 -2.40 9.68
CA LEU A 197 -31.10 -3.13 8.53
C LEU A 197 -32.44 -3.76 8.85
N LYS A 198 -33.41 -3.58 7.96
CA LYS A 198 -34.70 -4.29 8.01
C LYS A 198 -34.50 -5.81 7.95
N PRO A 199 -35.49 -6.61 8.40
CA PRO A 199 -35.54 -8.02 8.10
C PRO A 199 -35.49 -8.28 6.59
N GLY A 200 -34.51 -9.07 6.14
CA GLY A 200 -34.24 -9.32 4.71
C GLY A 200 -33.34 -8.27 4.05
N GLY A 201 -32.91 -7.25 4.78
CA GLY A 201 -31.90 -6.30 4.36
C GLY A 201 -30.52 -6.95 4.19
N ARG A 202 -29.67 -6.32 3.40
CA ARG A 202 -28.37 -6.90 3.02
C ARG A 202 -27.21 -6.07 3.56
N PHE A 203 -26.34 -6.74 4.30
CA PHE A 203 -25.03 -6.22 4.65
C PHE A 203 -24.00 -6.61 3.58
N MET A 204 -23.28 -5.63 3.07
CA MET A 204 -22.22 -5.83 2.10
C MET A 204 -20.95 -5.11 2.54
N CYS A 205 -19.87 -5.87 2.63
CA CYS A 205 -18.56 -5.36 2.99
C CYS A 205 -17.56 -5.68 1.88
N MET A 206 -16.81 -4.68 1.44
CA MET A 206 -15.66 -4.87 0.56
C MET A 206 -14.42 -4.37 1.29
N GLU A 207 -13.49 -5.28 1.58
CA GLU A 207 -12.29 -4.96 2.32
C GLU A 207 -11.11 -5.82 1.82
N PHE A 208 -9.88 -5.34 2.05
CA PHE A 208 -8.69 -6.16 1.82
C PHE A 208 -8.69 -7.38 2.74
N SER A 209 -8.26 -8.52 2.21
CA SER A 209 -8.15 -9.75 2.97
C SER A 209 -6.86 -10.51 2.65
N HIS A 210 -6.66 -11.63 3.34
CA HIS A 210 -5.47 -12.45 3.23
C HIS A 210 -5.49 -13.32 1.97
N VAL A 211 -4.34 -13.42 1.30
CA VAL A 211 -4.19 -14.26 0.11
C VAL A 211 -3.99 -15.72 0.54
N HIS A 212 -4.88 -16.64 0.14
CA HIS A 212 -4.81 -18.05 0.54
C HIS A 212 -3.61 -18.81 -0.04
N TYR A 213 -3.10 -18.41 -1.21
CA TYR A 213 -2.03 -19.13 -1.89
C TYR A 213 -0.65 -18.64 -1.41
N PRO A 214 0.19 -19.51 -0.80
CA PRO A 214 1.44 -19.10 -0.14
C PRO A 214 2.41 -18.33 -1.03
N TYR A 215 2.52 -18.69 -2.31
CA TYR A 215 3.40 -18.01 -3.27
C TYR A 215 2.93 -16.59 -3.60
N PHE A 216 1.62 -16.40 -3.76
CA PHE A 216 1.04 -15.09 -4.02
C PHE A 216 1.03 -14.23 -2.76
N GLN A 217 0.83 -14.83 -1.59
CA GLN A 217 0.95 -14.16 -0.30
C GLN A 217 2.36 -13.58 -0.14
N TRP A 218 3.41 -14.39 -0.32
CA TRP A 218 4.79 -13.88 -0.24
C TRP A 218 5.06 -12.71 -1.20
N LEU A 219 4.56 -12.81 -2.44
CA LEU A 219 4.71 -11.76 -3.43
C LEU A 219 3.98 -10.47 -3.04
N TYR A 220 2.74 -10.61 -2.59
CA TYR A 220 1.91 -9.51 -2.09
C TYR A 220 2.53 -8.88 -0.85
N ASP A 221 3.11 -9.66 0.06
CA ASP A 221 3.81 -9.18 1.25
C ASP A 221 5.01 -8.32 0.86
N LYS A 222 5.84 -8.79 -0.07
CA LYS A 222 6.97 -8.00 -0.56
C LYS A 222 6.53 -6.72 -1.26
N TYR A 223 5.56 -6.81 -2.16
CA TYR A 223 5.01 -5.64 -2.84
C TYR A 223 4.41 -4.63 -1.86
N SER A 224 3.54 -5.07 -0.96
CA SER A 224 2.86 -4.20 0.00
C SER A 224 3.85 -3.53 0.95
N PHE A 225 4.79 -4.24 1.57
CA PHE A 225 5.71 -3.61 2.54
C PHE A 225 6.81 -2.76 1.92
N GLN A 226 7.25 -3.09 0.70
CA GLN A 226 8.43 -2.44 0.10
C GLN A 226 8.08 -1.42 -0.98
N VAL A 227 6.95 -1.60 -1.68
CA VAL A 227 6.58 -0.76 -2.82
C VAL A 227 5.49 0.24 -2.45
N VAL A 228 4.44 -0.17 -1.74
CA VAL A 228 3.29 0.71 -1.46
C VAL A 228 3.66 1.95 -0.63
N PRO A 229 4.41 1.87 0.49
CA PRO A 229 4.84 3.05 1.24
C PRO A 229 5.73 3.99 0.43
N VAL A 230 6.63 3.43 -0.40
CA VAL A 230 7.54 4.22 -1.26
C VAL A 230 6.75 4.95 -2.34
N MET A 231 5.82 4.27 -3.01
CA MET A 231 4.92 4.88 -3.99
C MET A 231 4.05 5.97 -3.35
N GLY A 232 3.60 5.74 -2.13
CA GLY A 232 2.91 6.72 -1.30
C GLY A 232 3.73 7.98 -1.04
N GLN A 233 5.01 7.83 -0.71
CA GLN A 233 5.92 8.96 -0.56
C GLN A 233 6.14 9.71 -1.87
N ILE A 234 6.30 9.00 -2.98
CA ILE A 234 6.57 9.62 -4.29
C ILE A 234 5.36 10.39 -4.82
N LEU A 235 4.17 9.79 -4.77
CA LEU A 235 2.98 10.33 -5.41
C LEU A 235 2.16 11.23 -4.48
N ALA A 236 2.11 10.91 -3.19
CA ALA A 236 1.32 11.63 -2.20
C ALA A 236 2.16 12.38 -1.16
N GLY A 237 3.48 12.13 -1.07
CA GLY A 237 4.34 12.77 -0.08
C GLY A 237 4.15 12.25 1.34
N ASP A 238 3.50 11.09 1.52
CA ASP A 238 3.04 10.63 2.83
C ASP A 238 3.32 9.14 3.08
N TRP A 239 4.59 8.79 3.32
CA TRP A 239 4.98 7.41 3.60
C TRP A 239 4.24 6.75 4.78
N ASN A 240 3.99 7.49 5.86
CA ASN A 240 3.43 6.97 7.10
C ASN A 240 1.99 6.46 6.91
N SER A 241 1.16 7.19 6.16
CA SER A 241 -0.22 6.79 5.87
C SER A 241 -0.29 5.48 5.06
N TYR A 242 0.63 5.27 4.12
CA TYR A 242 0.68 4.03 3.32
C TYR A 242 1.33 2.87 4.05
N GLN A 243 2.28 3.13 4.94
CA GLN A 243 2.72 2.09 5.87
C GLN A 243 1.56 1.65 6.76
N TYR A 244 0.81 2.59 7.36
CA TYR A 244 -0.38 2.27 8.14
C TYR A 244 -1.40 1.48 7.34
N LEU A 245 -1.64 1.83 6.07
CA LEU A 245 -2.52 1.06 5.18
C LEU A 245 -2.10 -0.42 5.15
N VAL A 246 -0.84 -0.70 4.85
CA VAL A 246 -0.32 -2.08 4.75
C VAL A 246 -0.41 -2.80 6.09
N GLU A 247 -0.05 -2.14 7.19
CA GLU A 247 -0.13 -2.72 8.53
C GLU A 247 -1.57 -3.03 8.95
N SER A 248 -2.51 -2.13 8.64
CA SER A 248 -3.94 -2.30 8.96
C SER A 248 -4.55 -3.51 8.26
N ILE A 249 -4.15 -3.79 7.01
CA ILE A 249 -4.58 -4.98 6.26
C ILE A 249 -4.13 -6.26 6.97
N ARG A 250 -2.94 -6.28 7.58
CA ARG A 250 -2.42 -7.46 8.31
C ARG A 250 -3.11 -7.72 9.63
N GLN A 251 -3.59 -6.67 10.28
CA GLN A 251 -4.35 -6.79 11.52
C GLN A 251 -5.82 -7.16 11.27
N PHE A 252 -6.31 -6.99 10.04
CA PHE A 252 -7.69 -7.34 9.71
C PHE A 252 -7.91 -8.87 9.80
N PRO A 253 -9.05 -9.33 10.33
CA PRO A 253 -9.35 -10.76 10.42
C PRO A 253 -9.29 -11.46 9.06
N THR A 254 -8.99 -12.76 9.06
CA THR A 254 -9.09 -13.60 7.86
C THR A 254 -10.54 -13.73 7.40
N GLN A 255 -10.74 -14.15 6.16
CA GLN A 255 -12.08 -14.33 5.56
C GLN A 255 -13.01 -15.14 6.46
N GLU A 256 -12.56 -16.28 6.97
CA GLU A 256 -13.35 -17.18 7.82
C GLU A 256 -13.65 -16.54 9.17
N ASN A 257 -12.67 -15.90 9.80
CA ASN A 257 -12.88 -15.24 11.09
C ASN A 257 -13.83 -14.04 10.95
N PHE A 258 -13.69 -13.25 9.88
CA PHE A 258 -14.59 -12.14 9.62
C PHE A 258 -16.01 -12.62 9.30
N LYS A 259 -16.16 -13.71 8.56
CA LYS A 259 -17.45 -14.38 8.34
C LYS A 259 -18.10 -14.79 9.66
N LEU A 260 -17.34 -15.43 10.57
CA LEU A 260 -17.85 -15.80 11.90
C LEU A 260 -18.31 -14.58 12.69
N MET A 261 -17.55 -13.47 12.67
CA MET A 261 -17.97 -12.23 13.32
C MET A 261 -19.29 -11.68 12.75
N ILE A 262 -19.49 -11.77 11.43
CA ILE A 262 -20.74 -11.38 10.76
C ILE A 262 -21.90 -12.27 11.23
N GLU A 263 -21.68 -13.58 11.32
CA GLU A 263 -22.70 -14.54 11.77
C GLU A 263 -23.06 -14.37 13.25
N GLU A 264 -22.06 -14.08 14.10
CA GLU A 264 -22.21 -13.75 15.52
C GLU A 264 -23.03 -12.47 15.75
N ALA A 265 -22.89 -11.47 14.87
CA ALA A 265 -23.71 -10.26 14.90
C ALA A 265 -25.19 -10.50 14.56
N GLY A 266 -25.53 -11.67 14.00
CA GLY A 266 -26.90 -12.08 13.70
C GLY A 266 -27.22 -12.28 12.23
N PHE A 267 -26.28 -11.95 11.32
CA PHE A 267 -26.46 -12.19 9.89
C PHE A 267 -26.45 -13.68 9.56
N ARG A 268 -27.11 -14.05 8.45
CA ARG A 268 -27.13 -15.42 7.93
C ARG A 268 -26.84 -15.39 6.45
N SER A 269 -26.01 -16.33 5.99
CA SER A 269 -25.78 -16.52 4.56
C SER A 269 -26.98 -17.23 3.95
N ASN A 270 -27.88 -16.48 3.34
CA ASN A 270 -28.80 -17.05 2.35
C ASN A 270 -28.10 -16.93 0.99
N ASN A 271 -27.04 -17.69 0.78
CA ASN A 271 -26.49 -17.85 -0.56
C ASN A 271 -27.21 -19.05 -1.20
N PRO A 272 -28.22 -18.84 -2.07
CA PRO A 272 -28.95 -19.93 -2.71
C PRO A 272 -28.10 -20.77 -3.67
N PHE A 273 -26.81 -20.44 -3.81
CA PHE A 273 -25.86 -21.13 -4.68
C PHE A 273 -24.70 -21.82 -3.92
N GLU A 274 -24.69 -21.81 -2.58
CA GLU A 274 -23.58 -22.38 -1.78
C GLU A 274 -23.92 -23.59 -0.90
N GLU A 275 -25.11 -24.16 -0.98
CA GLU A 275 -25.39 -25.44 -0.32
C GLU A 275 -25.80 -26.52 -1.33
N GLU A 276 -24.91 -27.51 -1.48
CA GLU A 276 -25.34 -28.90 -1.61
C GLU A 276 -26.31 -29.17 -0.43
N ASP A 277 -27.52 -29.63 -0.75
CA ASP A 277 -28.61 -30.00 0.15
C ASP A 277 -29.40 -28.86 0.83
N VAL A 278 -30.00 -27.97 0.01
CA VAL A 278 -31.22 -27.26 0.45
C VAL A 278 -32.36 -28.28 0.55
N ASP A 279 -32.80 -28.58 1.78
CA ASP A 279 -34.05 -29.32 2.03
C ASP A 279 -35.23 -28.59 1.37
N ASP A 280 -35.85 -29.26 0.39
CA ASP A 280 -36.96 -28.77 -0.43
C ASP A 280 -38.11 -28.15 0.41
N GLU A 281 -38.31 -28.62 1.64
CA GLU A 281 -39.29 -28.07 2.60
C GLU A 281 -39.01 -26.60 2.96
N THR A 282 -37.75 -26.20 3.09
CA THR A 282 -37.35 -24.84 3.50
C THR A 282 -37.54 -23.84 2.35
N PHE A 283 -37.27 -24.27 1.11
CA PHE A 283 -37.49 -23.50 -0.10
C PHE A 283 -38.99 -23.23 -0.36
N LEU A 284 -39.84 -24.25 -0.13
CA LEU A 284 -41.29 -24.15 -0.30
C LEU A 284 -41.96 -23.28 0.77
N ARG A 285 -41.37 -23.15 1.97
CA ARG A 285 -41.91 -22.33 3.05
C ARG A 285 -41.69 -20.84 2.87
N ASN A 286 -40.56 -20.45 2.29
CA ASN A 286 -40.19 -19.04 2.09
C ASN A 286 -40.73 -18.44 0.78
N SER A 287 -41.20 -19.27 -0.15
CA SER A 287 -41.75 -18.84 -1.44
C SER A 287 -43.27 -18.66 -1.37
N ARG A 288 -43.75 -17.66 -0.61
CA ARG A 288 -45.17 -17.23 -0.65
C ARG A 288 -45.31 -15.81 -1.20
N ARG A 289 -45.18 -15.68 -2.51
CA ARG A 289 -45.95 -14.69 -3.29
C ARG A 289 -46.30 -15.29 -4.66
N PRO A 290 -47.57 -15.34 -5.06
CA PRO A 290 -47.88 -15.49 -6.48
C PRO A 290 -47.51 -14.18 -7.20
N PRO A 291 -46.99 -14.23 -8.44
CA PRO A 291 -46.73 -13.03 -9.21
C PRO A 291 -48.07 -12.33 -9.55
N PRO A 292 -48.11 -10.98 -9.59
CA PRO A 292 -49.31 -10.28 -10.01
C PRO A 292 -49.55 -10.50 -11.51
N SER A 293 -50.79 -10.78 -11.87
CA SER A 293 -51.23 -10.85 -13.26
C SER A 293 -51.24 -9.46 -13.89
N THR A 294 -50.25 -9.16 -14.73
CA THR A 294 -50.31 -8.01 -15.63
C THR A 294 -50.15 -8.48 -17.07
N ASN A 295 -51.22 -8.33 -17.84
CA ASN A 295 -51.23 -8.44 -19.29
C ASN A 295 -50.29 -7.38 -19.88
N ASN A 296 -49.09 -7.78 -20.26
CA ASN A 296 -48.26 -7.09 -21.24
C ASN A 296 -47.46 -8.16 -21.98
N ALA A 297 -47.39 -8.06 -23.30
CA ALA A 297 -46.74 -9.03 -24.18
C ALA A 297 -45.32 -9.33 -23.68
N GLN A 298 -45.12 -10.52 -23.10
CA GLN A 298 -43.79 -10.98 -22.70
C GLN A 298 -42.95 -11.23 -23.95
N PRO A 299 -41.70 -10.74 -24.01
CA PRO A 299 -40.81 -11.04 -25.11
C PRO A 299 -40.61 -12.55 -25.21
N THR A 300 -40.61 -13.07 -26.44
CA THR A 300 -40.55 -14.52 -26.65
C THR A 300 -39.22 -15.07 -26.11
N PHE A 301 -39.21 -16.36 -25.75
CA PHE A 301 -37.99 -17.02 -25.26
C PHE A 301 -36.81 -16.90 -26.25
N GLU A 302 -37.10 -16.85 -27.55
CA GLU A 302 -36.11 -16.62 -28.62
C GLU A 302 -35.55 -15.19 -28.58
N ASP A 303 -36.39 -14.17 -28.38
CA ASP A 303 -35.96 -12.78 -28.22
C ASP A 303 -35.06 -12.60 -26.98
N GLN A 304 -35.41 -13.27 -25.88
CA GLN A 304 -34.60 -13.25 -24.65
C GLN A 304 -33.25 -13.91 -24.88
N MET A 305 -33.22 -15.11 -25.49
CA MET A 305 -31.99 -15.84 -25.79
C MET A 305 -31.05 -15.04 -26.70
N GLN A 306 -31.61 -14.35 -27.71
CA GLN A 306 -30.84 -13.49 -28.61
C GLN A 306 -30.28 -12.26 -27.89
N SER A 307 -31.07 -11.62 -27.02
CA SER A 307 -30.60 -10.50 -26.19
C SER A 307 -29.47 -10.91 -25.24
N PHE A 308 -29.53 -12.12 -24.66
CA PHE A 308 -28.49 -12.64 -23.79
C PHE A 308 -27.21 -12.94 -24.57
N ALA A 309 -27.32 -13.47 -25.79
CA ALA A 309 -26.18 -13.72 -26.67
C ALA A 309 -25.48 -12.41 -27.09
N GLU A 310 -26.24 -11.36 -27.39
CA GLU A 310 -25.71 -10.03 -27.71
C GLU A 310 -25.02 -9.38 -26.51
N LYS A 311 -25.65 -9.44 -25.32
CA LYS A 311 -25.05 -8.95 -24.06
C LYS A 311 -23.75 -9.70 -23.75
N LYS A 312 -23.72 -11.02 -23.94
CA LYS A 312 -22.51 -11.83 -23.75
C LYS A 312 -21.37 -11.38 -24.66
N ARG A 313 -21.62 -11.20 -25.97
CA ARG A 313 -20.61 -10.72 -26.92
C ARG A 313 -20.10 -9.32 -26.58
N ALA A 314 -21.00 -8.42 -26.18
CA ALA A 314 -20.61 -7.07 -25.77
C ALA A 314 -19.72 -7.07 -24.52
N ILE A 315 -19.94 -7.99 -23.58
CA ILE A 315 -19.09 -8.17 -22.40
C ILE A 315 -17.73 -8.75 -22.79
N GLU A 316 -17.71 -9.78 -23.64
CA GLU A 316 -16.47 -10.40 -24.15
C GLU A 316 -15.58 -9.38 -24.86
N GLU A 317 -16.14 -8.58 -25.78
CA GLU A 317 -15.40 -7.55 -26.52
C GLU A 317 -14.85 -6.46 -25.58
N ARG A 318 -15.69 -5.94 -24.67
CA ARG A 318 -15.25 -4.96 -23.66
C ARG A 318 -14.12 -5.49 -22.79
N THR A 319 -14.16 -6.77 -22.44
CA THR A 319 -13.14 -7.42 -21.61
C THR A 319 -11.81 -7.47 -22.35
N VAL A 320 -11.81 -7.92 -23.62
CA VAL A 320 -10.59 -7.96 -24.43
C VAL A 320 -10.01 -6.56 -24.63
N THR A 321 -10.83 -5.59 -25.05
CA THR A 321 -10.36 -4.20 -25.23
C THR A 321 -9.83 -3.59 -23.93
N SER A 322 -10.42 -3.94 -22.78
CA SER A 322 -9.89 -3.50 -21.48
C SER A 322 -8.51 -4.09 -21.22
N THR A 323 -8.31 -5.38 -21.48
CA THR A 323 -6.99 -6.01 -21.28
C THR A 323 -5.93 -5.45 -22.24
N GLU A 324 -6.28 -5.13 -23.48
CA GLU A 324 -5.38 -4.46 -24.43
C GLU A 324 -4.96 -3.07 -23.93
N ARG A 325 -5.90 -2.30 -23.36
CA ARG A 325 -5.57 -1.00 -22.71
C ARG A 325 -4.67 -1.18 -21.50
N SER A 326 -4.93 -2.18 -20.66
CA SER A 326 -4.07 -2.48 -19.51
C SER A 326 -2.65 -2.84 -19.93
N ILE A 327 -2.47 -3.60 -21.01
CA ILE A 327 -1.16 -3.88 -21.59
C ILE A 327 -0.47 -2.59 -22.02
N SER A 328 -1.18 -1.68 -22.70
CA SER A 328 -0.62 -0.38 -23.09
C SER A 328 -0.12 0.41 -21.88
N ILE A 329 -0.92 0.49 -20.82
CA ILE A 329 -0.54 1.20 -19.58
C ILE A 329 0.67 0.54 -18.91
N LEU A 330 0.73 -0.80 -18.92
CA LEU A 330 1.88 -1.52 -18.36
C LEU A 330 3.16 -1.24 -19.15
N ARG A 331 3.09 -1.16 -20.48
CA ARG A 331 4.22 -0.78 -21.33
C ARG A 331 4.65 0.67 -21.09
N ASP A 332 3.70 1.60 -20.96
CA ASP A 332 4.00 3.00 -20.63
C ASP A 332 4.64 3.12 -19.24
N SER A 333 4.15 2.34 -18.28
CA SER A 333 4.73 2.27 -16.92
C SER A 333 6.15 1.70 -16.94
N GLU A 334 6.42 0.71 -17.80
CA GLU A 334 7.76 0.15 -18.00
C GLU A 334 8.72 1.21 -18.55
N GLN A 335 8.29 1.99 -19.54
CA GLN A 335 9.10 3.09 -20.08
C GLN A 335 9.39 4.18 -19.04
N ILE A 336 8.38 4.56 -18.25
CA ILE A 336 8.57 5.53 -17.16
C ILE A 336 9.53 4.98 -16.10
N GLY A 337 9.42 3.70 -15.77
CA GLY A 337 10.34 3.03 -14.84
C GLY A 337 11.78 3.05 -15.33
N ILE A 338 12.00 2.78 -16.63
CA ILE A 338 13.33 2.85 -17.26
C ILE A 338 13.89 4.28 -17.20
N ALA A 339 13.11 5.29 -17.59
CA ALA A 339 13.54 6.69 -17.52
C ALA A 339 13.87 7.13 -16.08
N THR A 340 13.14 6.61 -15.09
CA THR A 340 13.41 6.86 -13.67
C THR A 340 14.72 6.22 -13.24
N ALA A 341 15.02 5.00 -13.70
CA ALA A 341 16.29 4.33 -13.44
C ALA A 341 17.48 5.09 -14.02
N GLU A 342 17.33 5.62 -15.24
CA GLU A 342 18.35 6.46 -15.88
C GLU A 342 18.63 7.73 -15.06
N GLU A 343 17.59 8.42 -14.58
CA GLU A 343 17.77 9.63 -13.77
C GLU A 343 18.38 9.31 -12.40
N LEU A 344 18.00 8.20 -11.75
CA LEU A 344 18.62 7.75 -10.49
C LEU A 344 20.11 7.45 -10.67
N SER A 345 20.49 6.82 -11.77
CA SER A 345 21.91 6.60 -12.11
C SER A 345 22.67 7.93 -12.26
N ARG A 346 22.05 8.91 -12.92
CA ARG A 346 22.63 10.26 -13.06
C ARG A 346 22.75 10.99 -11.71
N GLN A 347 21.78 10.81 -10.81
CA GLN A 347 21.83 11.35 -9.45
C GLN A 347 22.94 10.71 -8.62
N ARG A 348 23.12 9.39 -8.72
CA ARG A 348 24.22 8.67 -8.09
C ARG A 348 25.57 9.26 -8.46
N GLU A 349 25.81 9.50 -9.75
CA GLU A 349 27.09 10.06 -10.23
C GLU A 349 27.38 11.44 -9.60
N LYS A 350 26.34 12.27 -9.40
CA LYS A 350 26.46 13.56 -8.72
C LYS A 350 26.78 13.40 -7.23
N LEU A 351 26.14 12.44 -6.56
CA LEU A 351 26.43 12.14 -5.15
C LEU A 351 27.87 11.66 -4.99
N GLU A 352 28.35 10.76 -5.84
CA GLU A 352 29.74 10.27 -5.79
C GLU A 352 30.77 11.39 -6.04
N LYS A 353 30.47 12.34 -6.94
CA LYS A 353 31.31 13.54 -7.13
C LYS A 353 31.34 14.41 -5.88
N THR A 354 30.18 14.59 -5.23
CA THR A 354 30.06 15.37 -3.98
C THR A 354 30.83 14.71 -2.84
N ASP A 355 30.72 13.39 -2.70
CA ASP A 355 31.46 12.60 -1.71
C ASP A 355 32.99 12.77 -1.86
N LYS A 356 33.50 12.68 -3.09
CA LYS A 356 34.93 12.90 -3.40
C LYS A 356 35.38 14.34 -3.11
N GLN A 357 34.55 15.33 -3.42
CA GLN A 357 34.84 16.73 -3.11
C GLN A 357 34.93 16.96 -1.59
N LEU A 358 34.04 16.34 -0.81
CA LEU A 358 34.10 16.42 0.65
C LEU A 358 35.35 15.74 1.23
N ASP A 359 35.83 14.64 0.63
CA ASP A 359 37.11 14.04 1.02
C ASP A 359 38.30 14.98 0.78
N GLU A 360 38.31 15.67 -0.35
CA GLU A 360 39.34 16.67 -0.68
C GLU A 360 39.29 17.87 0.28
N ILE A 361 38.08 18.36 0.61
CA ILE A 361 37.89 19.43 1.60
C ILE A 361 38.40 18.97 2.97
N ASN A 362 38.00 17.79 3.44
CA ASN A 362 38.44 17.26 4.74
C ASN A 362 39.96 17.04 4.79
N SER A 363 40.57 16.57 3.70
CA SER A 363 42.03 16.46 3.58
C SER A 363 42.72 17.82 3.67
N THR A 364 42.21 18.81 2.93
CA THR A 364 42.73 20.19 2.93
C THR A 364 42.60 20.84 4.31
N LEU A 365 41.47 20.63 4.99
CA LEU A 365 41.26 21.10 6.36
C LEU A 365 42.25 20.46 7.33
N ARG A 366 42.54 19.17 7.22
CA ARG A 366 43.57 18.51 8.06
C ARG A 366 44.95 19.12 7.83
N PHE A 367 45.30 19.43 6.58
CA PHE A 367 46.56 20.10 6.25
C PHE A 367 46.60 21.52 6.82
N SER A 368 45.53 22.31 6.65
CA SER A 368 45.36 23.63 7.27
C SER A 368 45.54 23.60 8.80
N GLN A 369 44.96 22.59 9.47
CA GLN A 369 45.10 22.42 10.92
C GLN A 369 46.55 22.22 11.35
N LYS A 370 47.35 21.45 10.58
CA LYS A 370 48.78 21.26 10.85
C LYS A 370 49.54 22.58 10.77
N HIS A 371 49.24 23.42 9.77
CA HIS A 371 49.82 24.76 9.65
C HIS A 371 49.43 25.67 10.82
N ILE A 372 48.15 25.71 11.21
CA ILE A 372 47.70 26.50 12.37
C ILE A 372 48.42 26.05 13.65
N ASN A 373 48.60 24.75 13.86
CA ASN A 373 49.32 24.22 15.01
C ASN A 373 50.82 24.58 14.97
N GLY A 374 51.44 24.55 13.79
CA GLY A 374 52.82 25.01 13.58
C GLY A 374 52.97 26.49 13.93
N ILE A 375 52.06 27.34 13.46
CA ILE A 375 52.04 28.78 13.78
C ILE A 375 51.90 28.98 15.29
N LYS A 376 50.97 28.29 15.95
CA LYS A 376 50.82 28.34 17.42
C LYS A 376 52.11 27.97 18.15
N SER A 377 52.84 26.96 17.68
CA SER A 377 54.12 26.55 18.26
C SER A 377 55.18 27.64 18.13
N VAL A 378 55.31 28.26 16.94
CA VAL A 378 56.24 29.37 16.72
C VAL A 378 55.91 30.57 17.62
N PHE A 379 54.64 30.97 17.70
CA PHE A 379 54.21 32.06 18.58
C PHE A 379 54.41 31.72 20.07
N SER A 380 54.19 30.46 20.48
CA SER A 380 54.45 30.02 21.85
C SER A 380 55.93 30.06 22.19
N SER A 381 56.80 29.60 21.28
CA SER A 381 58.25 29.66 21.44
C SER A 381 58.76 31.10 21.48
N LEU A 382 58.24 31.97 20.61
CA LEU A 382 58.56 33.41 20.62
C LEU A 382 58.10 34.08 21.93
N LYS A 383 56.89 33.74 22.40
CA LYS A 383 56.38 34.24 23.69
C LYS A 383 57.24 33.76 24.86
N ASN A 384 57.64 32.48 24.88
CA ASN A 384 58.50 31.93 25.93
C ASN A 384 59.90 32.54 25.91
N TYR A 385 60.44 32.81 24.71
CA TYR A 385 61.70 33.52 24.50
C TYR A 385 61.63 34.96 25.02
N MET A 386 60.58 35.72 24.69
CA MET A 386 60.39 37.08 25.21
C MET A 386 60.07 37.12 26.71
N ALA A 387 59.48 36.07 27.26
CA ALA A 387 59.20 35.95 28.70
C ALA A 387 60.40 35.44 29.53
N GLY A 388 61.57 35.23 28.92
CA GLY A 388 62.83 34.97 29.64
C GLY A 388 62.93 33.62 30.35
N ARG A 389 62.26 32.57 29.86
CA ARG A 389 62.43 31.20 30.38
C ARG A 389 63.20 30.34 29.38
N SER A 390 64.49 30.11 29.64
CA SER A 390 65.32 29.15 28.93
C SER A 390 65.26 27.79 29.64
N ASP A 391 64.73 26.77 28.97
CA ASP A 391 65.06 25.37 29.30
C ASP A 391 65.58 24.68 28.03
N SER A 392 66.72 24.02 28.19
CA SER A 392 67.54 23.40 27.13
C SER A 392 66.87 22.18 26.47
N PRO A 393 67.21 21.85 25.21
CA PRO A 393 66.56 20.77 24.46
C PRO A 393 67.24 19.42 24.69
N ASN A 394 66.44 18.36 24.89
CA ASN A 394 66.90 16.98 24.73
C ASN A 394 66.67 16.52 23.28
N SER A 395 67.75 16.06 22.68
CA SER A 395 67.80 15.35 21.42
C SER A 395 67.14 13.99 21.53
N THR A 396 66.32 13.62 20.55
CA THR A 396 66.14 12.21 20.20
C THR A 396 66.05 12.10 18.69
N THR A 397 67.16 11.65 18.13
CA THR A 397 67.36 11.22 16.76
C THR A 397 66.57 9.93 16.53
N SER A 398 65.72 9.89 15.51
CA SER A 398 65.38 8.63 14.83
C SER A 398 65.16 8.91 13.35
N SER A 399 66.21 8.64 12.59
CA SER A 399 66.21 8.46 11.14
C SER A 399 65.44 7.20 10.76
N SER A 400 64.50 7.30 9.83
CA SER A 400 64.12 6.18 8.96
C SER A 400 63.76 6.70 7.57
N THR A 401 64.52 6.15 6.62
CA THR A 401 64.63 6.29 5.17
C THR A 401 63.28 6.26 4.42
N PRO A 402 63.17 6.86 3.21
CA PRO A 402 61.96 6.79 2.40
C PRO A 402 61.80 5.39 1.80
N SER A 403 60.73 4.71 2.18
CA SER A 403 60.33 3.43 1.61
C SER A 403 59.95 3.61 0.14
N THR A 404 60.62 2.84 -0.70
CA THR A 404 60.33 2.59 -2.11
C THR A 404 58.85 2.28 -2.31
N VAL A 405 58.19 3.07 -3.17
CA VAL A 405 56.86 2.76 -3.71
C VAL A 405 56.99 1.48 -4.53
N LYS A 406 56.62 0.34 -3.96
CA LYS A 406 56.29 -0.85 -4.73
C LYS A 406 54.95 -0.58 -5.43
N GLN A 407 55.02 -0.42 -6.74
CA GLN A 407 53.89 -0.63 -7.64
C GLN A 407 53.35 -2.04 -7.39
N SER A 408 52.27 -2.15 -6.62
CA SER A 408 51.45 -3.33 -6.60
C SER A 408 50.55 -3.30 -7.83
N THR A 409 50.84 -4.20 -8.76
CA THR A 409 49.96 -4.63 -9.84
C THR A 409 48.60 -5.02 -9.28
N SER A 410 47.62 -4.14 -9.44
CA SER A 410 46.19 -4.47 -9.34
C SER A 410 45.42 -3.75 -10.43
N ASN A 411 45.86 -3.93 -11.68
CA ASN A 411 45.16 -3.49 -12.89
C ASN A 411 44.65 -4.67 -13.71
N GLN A 412 44.31 -5.79 -13.07
CA GLN A 412 43.65 -6.93 -13.73
C GLN A 412 42.18 -7.15 -13.32
N ASN A 413 41.61 -6.32 -12.44
CA ASN A 413 40.19 -6.42 -12.06
C ASN A 413 39.35 -5.20 -12.48
N LEU A 414 39.89 -4.29 -13.30
CA LEU A 414 39.14 -3.12 -13.79
C LEU A 414 38.50 -3.36 -15.18
N GLU A 415 39.02 -4.29 -15.98
CA GLU A 415 38.41 -4.67 -17.27
C GLU A 415 37.21 -5.60 -17.11
N GLU A 416 37.08 -6.30 -15.98
CA GLU A 416 35.93 -7.17 -15.70
C GLU A 416 34.68 -6.41 -15.24
N LYS A 417 34.81 -5.13 -14.88
CA LYS A 417 33.70 -4.24 -14.45
C LYS A 417 33.18 -3.29 -15.52
N LEU A 418 33.74 -3.34 -16.72
CA LEU A 418 33.27 -2.57 -17.89
C LEU A 418 32.30 -3.36 -18.79
N SER A 419 31.94 -4.59 -18.40
CA SER A 419 31.05 -5.47 -19.17
C SER A 419 29.55 -5.29 -18.89
N THR A 420 29.14 -4.36 -18.02
CA THR A 420 27.72 -4.23 -17.64
C THR A 420 26.82 -3.71 -18.76
N TYR A 421 27.41 -3.18 -19.84
CA TYR A 421 26.66 -2.72 -21.03
C TYR A 421 26.05 -3.89 -21.83
N ASP A 422 26.64 -5.09 -21.81
CA ASP A 422 26.21 -6.24 -22.64
C ASP A 422 25.14 -7.14 -22.00
N ARG A 423 24.64 -6.79 -20.80
CA ARG A 423 23.70 -7.66 -20.07
C ARG A 423 22.24 -7.52 -20.50
N TYR A 424 21.89 -6.46 -21.22
CA TYR A 424 20.51 -6.23 -21.68
C TYR A 424 20.22 -6.87 -23.05
N ASP A 425 21.23 -7.07 -23.90
CA ASP A 425 21.04 -7.73 -25.21
C ASP A 425 20.91 -9.26 -25.11
N ASN A 426 21.50 -9.85 -24.06
CA ASN A 426 21.52 -11.31 -23.85
C ASN A 426 20.46 -11.83 -22.88
N HIS A 427 19.41 -11.05 -22.62
CA HIS A 427 18.27 -11.50 -21.83
C HIS A 427 17.53 -12.65 -22.55
N PRO A 428 17.05 -13.71 -21.87
CA PRO A 428 16.28 -14.79 -22.49
C PRO A 428 15.00 -14.34 -23.24
N ALA A 429 14.62 -13.05 -23.12
CA ALA A 429 13.55 -12.40 -23.88
C ALA A 429 13.93 -12.07 -25.34
N THR A 430 15.21 -11.92 -25.70
CA THR A 430 15.61 -11.65 -27.10
C THR A 430 15.66 -12.92 -27.95
N ARG A 431 15.83 -14.10 -27.33
CA ARG A 431 15.83 -15.41 -28.03
C ARG A 431 14.45 -15.93 -28.42
N LEU A 432 13.38 -15.37 -27.87
CA LEU A 432 12.01 -15.79 -28.20
C LEU A 432 11.43 -15.05 -29.41
N ARG A 433 12.21 -14.16 -30.03
CA ARG A 433 11.83 -13.41 -31.24
C ARG A 433 11.93 -14.23 -32.53
N GLU A 434 12.45 -15.46 -32.47
CA GLU A 434 12.86 -16.24 -33.65
C GLU A 434 12.23 -17.64 -33.75
N ARG A 435 11.02 -17.85 -33.20
CA ARG A 435 10.22 -19.05 -33.52
C ARG A 435 8.90 -18.65 -34.18
N GLY A 436 8.76 -19.11 -35.42
CA GLY A 436 7.80 -18.64 -36.40
C GLY A 436 6.35 -19.01 -36.12
N TYR A 437 5.51 -18.27 -36.83
CA TYR A 437 4.10 -18.52 -37.06
C TYR A 437 3.91 -19.87 -37.73
N ASP A 438 3.15 -20.76 -37.10
CA ASP A 438 2.49 -21.86 -37.78
C ASP A 438 1.00 -21.53 -37.91
N GLU A 439 0.56 -21.36 -39.16
CA GLU A 439 -0.85 -21.29 -39.56
C GLU A 439 -1.58 -22.57 -39.15
N VAL A 440 -2.75 -22.41 -38.51
CA VAL A 440 -3.76 -23.49 -38.46
C VAL A 440 -5.12 -22.93 -38.88
N ASN A 441 -5.65 -23.53 -39.94
CA ASN A 441 -6.92 -23.21 -40.59
C ASN A 441 -8.16 -23.73 -39.84
N HIS A 442 -9.23 -22.90 -39.88
CA HIS A 442 -10.69 -23.15 -39.83
C HIS A 442 -11.34 -24.11 -38.81
N SER A 443 -12.20 -23.56 -37.93
CA SER A 443 -13.69 -23.55 -38.04
C SER A 443 -14.44 -23.54 -36.69
N SER A 444 -15.38 -22.60 -36.56
CA SER A 444 -16.49 -22.50 -35.58
C SER A 444 -16.22 -22.24 -34.07
N SER A 445 -16.84 -21.15 -33.59
CA SER A 445 -17.38 -20.89 -32.24
C SER A 445 -16.67 -19.78 -31.43
N GLY A 446 -17.27 -18.59 -31.42
CA GLY A 446 -16.73 -17.33 -30.88
C GLY A 446 -16.36 -17.30 -29.39
N SER A 447 -16.69 -18.33 -28.61
CA SER A 447 -16.27 -18.43 -27.20
C SER A 447 -14.81 -18.91 -27.04
N LYS A 448 -14.29 -19.69 -27.98
CA LYS A 448 -12.89 -20.16 -27.95
C LYS A 448 -11.90 -19.07 -28.37
N ASP A 449 -12.32 -18.20 -29.29
CA ASP A 449 -11.54 -17.05 -29.76
C ASP A 449 -11.38 -16.00 -28.66
N PHE A 450 -12.45 -15.71 -27.91
CA PHE A 450 -12.40 -14.83 -26.74
C PHE A 450 -11.42 -15.35 -25.67
N SER A 451 -11.57 -16.62 -25.25
CA SER A 451 -10.72 -17.19 -24.20
C SER A 451 -9.25 -17.17 -24.60
N ALA A 452 -8.92 -17.56 -25.85
CA ALA A 452 -7.55 -17.56 -26.33
C ALA A 452 -6.93 -16.15 -26.37
N ARG A 453 -7.70 -15.14 -26.81
CA ARG A 453 -7.25 -13.74 -26.82
C ARG A 453 -7.10 -13.18 -25.40
N LEU A 454 -8.03 -13.49 -24.51
CA LEU A 454 -7.95 -13.09 -23.11
C LEU A 454 -6.73 -13.72 -22.43
N ASP A 455 -6.49 -15.01 -22.63
CA ASP A 455 -5.34 -15.73 -22.06
C ASP A 455 -4.02 -15.16 -22.58
N ALA A 456 -3.93 -14.86 -23.89
CA ALA A 456 -2.76 -14.21 -24.47
C ALA A 456 -2.50 -12.83 -23.85
N ASN A 457 -3.56 -12.02 -23.68
CA ASN A 457 -3.45 -10.71 -23.07
C ASN A 457 -3.04 -10.81 -21.60
N LEU A 458 -3.62 -11.74 -20.83
CA LEU A 458 -3.26 -11.96 -19.43
C LEU A 458 -1.81 -12.46 -19.29
N GLN A 459 -1.35 -13.32 -20.18
CA GLN A 459 0.03 -13.78 -20.20
C GLN A 459 1.00 -12.61 -20.48
N GLU A 460 0.65 -11.73 -21.43
CA GLU A 460 1.43 -10.52 -21.69
C GLU A 460 1.43 -9.57 -20.49
N MET A 461 0.29 -9.35 -19.84
CA MET A 461 0.21 -8.54 -18.62
C MET A 461 1.10 -9.11 -17.50
N CYS A 462 1.03 -10.41 -17.25
CA CYS A 462 1.90 -11.09 -16.27
C CYS A 462 3.39 -10.92 -16.59
N SER A 463 3.75 -10.98 -17.87
CA SER A 463 5.12 -10.75 -18.34
C SER A 463 5.58 -9.31 -18.09
N ASN A 464 4.75 -8.31 -18.42
CA ASN A 464 5.03 -6.90 -18.14
C ASN A 464 5.17 -6.63 -16.62
N ILE A 465 4.26 -7.18 -15.81
CA ILE A 465 4.32 -7.05 -14.34
C ILE A 465 5.62 -7.66 -13.79
N THR A 466 6.06 -8.78 -14.34
CA THR A 466 7.34 -9.40 -13.95
C THR A 466 8.53 -8.50 -14.29
N ARG A 467 8.52 -7.83 -15.45
CA ARG A 467 9.56 -6.84 -15.82
C ARG A 467 9.53 -5.63 -14.91
N LEU A 468 8.35 -5.05 -14.67
CA LEU A 468 8.15 -3.94 -13.74
C LEU A 468 8.61 -4.29 -12.33
N LYS A 469 8.38 -5.52 -11.86
CA LYS A 469 8.89 -6.00 -10.58
C LYS A 469 10.42 -6.04 -10.55
N GLY A 470 11.06 -6.51 -11.62
CA GLY A 470 12.51 -6.48 -11.77
C GLY A 470 13.04 -5.06 -11.66
N LEU A 471 12.49 -4.13 -12.45
CA LEU A 471 12.83 -2.72 -12.41
C LEU A 471 12.63 -2.13 -11.01
N ALA A 472 11.47 -2.34 -10.38
CA ALA A 472 11.20 -1.81 -9.04
C ALA A 472 12.17 -2.34 -7.97
N SER A 473 12.55 -3.63 -8.06
CA SER A 473 13.55 -4.21 -7.15
C SER A 473 14.92 -3.58 -7.33
N GLU A 474 15.36 -3.39 -8.58
CA GLU A 474 16.65 -2.76 -8.90
C GLU A 474 16.67 -1.30 -8.46
N LEU A 475 15.61 -0.55 -8.75
CA LEU A 475 15.42 0.82 -8.30
C LEU A 475 15.46 0.94 -6.78
N GLY A 476 14.80 0.03 -6.05
CA GLY A 476 14.84 -0.01 -4.60
C GLY A 476 16.27 -0.20 -4.07
N THR A 477 17.01 -1.17 -4.63
CA THR A 477 18.41 -1.39 -4.23
C THR A 477 19.32 -0.20 -4.53
N GLU A 478 19.08 0.51 -5.64
CA GLU A 478 19.84 1.71 -6.00
C GLU A 478 19.53 2.87 -5.05
N ILE A 479 18.26 3.08 -4.68
CA ILE A 479 17.86 4.11 -3.70
C ILE A 479 18.47 3.82 -2.33
N ASP A 480 18.43 2.58 -1.86
CA ASP A 480 19.05 2.19 -0.60
C ASP A 480 20.56 2.49 -0.62
N SER A 481 21.23 2.14 -1.72
CA SER A 481 22.66 2.47 -1.89
C SER A 481 22.93 3.98 -1.92
N GLN A 482 22.05 4.78 -2.50
CA GLN A 482 22.18 6.23 -2.51
C GLN A 482 21.90 6.84 -1.13
N ASN A 483 20.97 6.28 -0.35
CA ASN A 483 20.72 6.69 1.03
C ASN A 483 21.96 6.47 1.91
N ASP A 484 22.64 5.33 1.76
CA ASP A 484 23.92 5.07 2.44
C ASP A 484 25.00 6.08 2.03
N LEU A 485 25.07 6.42 0.73
CA LEU A 485 26.01 7.42 0.22
C LEU A 485 25.70 8.82 0.77
N ILE A 486 24.42 9.21 0.85
CA ILE A 486 23.97 10.46 1.45
C ILE A 486 24.32 10.51 2.95
N GLY A 487 24.17 9.40 3.67
CA GLY A 487 24.61 9.29 5.07
C GLY A 487 26.10 9.60 5.22
N ASN A 488 26.95 8.96 4.40
CA ASN A 488 28.39 9.22 4.40
C ASN A 488 28.74 10.68 4.06
N ILE A 489 28.07 11.26 3.06
CA ILE A 489 28.23 12.66 2.67
C ILE A 489 27.85 13.58 3.83
N THR A 490 26.76 13.28 4.53
CA THR A 490 26.27 14.06 5.68
C THR A 490 27.30 14.04 6.82
N ASP A 491 27.81 12.87 7.18
CA ASP A 491 28.84 12.71 8.22
C ASP A 491 30.14 13.47 7.84
N LYS A 492 30.57 13.37 6.58
CA LYS A 492 31.75 14.09 6.08
C LYS A 492 31.55 15.60 6.09
N ALA A 493 30.36 16.08 5.77
CA ALA A 493 30.02 17.50 5.79
C ALA A 493 29.99 18.04 7.23
N GLU A 494 29.42 17.30 8.18
CA GLU A 494 29.42 17.67 9.60
C GLU A 494 30.85 17.73 10.16
N LEU A 495 31.69 16.75 9.82
CA LEU A 495 33.11 16.75 10.21
C LEU A 495 33.84 17.99 9.67
N ALA A 496 33.58 18.35 8.40
CA ALA A 496 34.18 19.52 7.78
C ALA A 496 33.74 20.81 8.50
N ASP A 497 32.45 20.95 8.80
CA ASP A 497 31.90 22.12 9.49
C ASP A 497 32.47 22.30 10.90
N ILE A 498 32.53 21.21 11.69
CA ILE A 498 33.15 21.21 13.02
C ILE A 498 34.62 21.65 12.93
N THR A 499 35.35 21.13 11.94
CA THR A 499 36.77 21.43 11.75
C THR A 499 36.98 22.89 11.35
N ILE A 500 36.19 23.41 10.40
CA ILE A 500 36.21 24.81 9.97
C ILE A 500 35.91 25.74 11.15
N THR A 501 34.86 25.46 11.91
CA THR A 501 34.46 26.25 13.09
C THR A 501 35.59 26.30 14.12
N ARG A 502 36.25 25.17 14.38
CA ARG A 502 37.43 25.10 15.26
C ARG A 502 38.61 25.92 14.73
N GLN A 503 38.92 25.79 13.44
CA GLN A 503 40.01 26.53 12.79
C GLN A 503 39.78 28.04 12.82
N ASN A 504 38.55 28.49 12.54
CA ASN A 504 38.17 29.89 12.61
C ASN A 504 38.35 30.46 14.02
N LYS A 505 37.93 29.71 15.05
CA LYS A 505 38.15 30.10 16.45
C LYS A 505 39.63 30.19 16.81
N ASP A 506 40.43 29.25 16.31
CA ASP A 506 41.87 29.23 16.54
C ASP A 506 42.60 30.39 15.84
N MET A 507 42.27 30.66 14.57
CA MET A 507 42.78 31.82 13.85
C MET A 507 42.38 33.14 14.53
N ALA A 508 41.12 33.28 14.94
CA ALA A 508 40.66 34.48 15.62
C ALA A 508 41.42 34.75 16.94
N ARG A 509 41.86 33.70 17.66
CA ARG A 509 42.72 33.84 18.85
C ARG A 509 44.16 34.23 18.51
N ILE A 510 44.67 33.77 17.37
CA ILE A 510 46.01 34.15 16.88
C ILE A 510 46.00 35.62 16.45
N LEU A 511 44.93 36.09 15.81
CA LEU A 511 44.81 37.46 15.30
C LEU A 511 44.38 38.50 16.36
N LYS A 512 43.73 38.07 17.46
CA LYS A 512 43.34 38.95 18.60
C LYS A 512 44.43 39.08 19.67
N LYS A 513 45.60 38.48 19.49
CA LYS A 513 46.82 38.70 20.27
C LYS A 513 47.85 39.38 19.39
#